data_AF-A0A952WZX7-F1
#
_entry.id   AF-A0A952WZX7-F1
#
_cell.length_a   1.000
_cell.length_b   1.000
_cell.length_c   1.000
_cell.angle_alpha   90.00
_cell.angle_beta   90.00
_cell.angle_gamma   90.00
#
_symmetry.space_group_name_H-M   'P 1'
#
loop_
_entity.id
_entity.type
_entity.pdbx_description
1 polymer ?
#
loop_
_entity_poly.entity_id
_entity_poly.type
_entity_poly.pdbx_seq_one_letter_code
_entity_poly.pdbx_strand_id
1 'polypeptide(L)'
;MPPSAAPAAPRRTISTRALVAVGSWLAALLGGAFFVQTVLESAPLANVFFSEAWRSRVLAALGARTTFAAGDNAVSVDFLRCLAIVAPPLLLLTLLGGALGHRRGSREPFIAAAFHQAFACLPIGAWAVGWLIALLADWDFVVDLLAQTVELAAAAAVALSVLGIVRSGRRTSGVEPPAPPAAPSGAPPSRGARSLLIAGMAAYVAVFVAMNFGLWFNLRIPHGDSAMYEEHLWNLEYGKGFRSYLDQGLFLGEHLQVIHVLLIPLHLLVPSHLTLEFAQSVILALGAWPVFRMARRHSGSEWAGALLGLAYLAYQPLQALDIAIDLKTFRPNSLGIPTLLAALDALEERRWRRAAIWLALTLSAQEDFAIPIALVGAWLALSQRPLWPRDRDARSQTAWGIALFVFGVAYLWLAVNVFIPWFRDGATVHFASYFSRFGSTPREIAVTLLTRPGLVLATLITPGSIAYACRLLLPVGFLPVRSPGRLLVALPLFLLLCMNDLAMETPAPVHHFHAYLVPILFWAAAAGLGDWNRDRAAAAAS
;
A
#
# COMPACT_ATOMS: atom_id res chain seq x y z
N MET A 1 16.30 -28.18 72.04
CA MET A 1 15.68 -28.15 70.70
C MET A 1 14.28 -27.57 70.84
N PRO A 2 13.99 -26.37 70.31
CA PRO A 2 12.62 -25.94 70.07
C PRO A 2 12.11 -26.54 68.74
N PRO A 3 10.78 -26.71 68.58
CA PRO A 3 10.21 -27.33 67.39
C PRO A 3 10.49 -26.47 66.14
N SER A 4 10.93 -27.12 65.06
CA SER A 4 11.18 -26.46 63.78
C SER A 4 9.89 -25.81 63.29
N ALA A 5 9.91 -24.49 63.11
CA ALA A 5 8.87 -23.77 62.41
C ALA A 5 8.73 -24.37 61.00
N ALA A 6 7.58 -24.98 60.73
CA ALA A 6 7.24 -25.44 59.39
C ALA A 6 7.30 -24.24 58.42
N PRO A 7 7.90 -24.38 57.24
CA PRO A 7 7.95 -23.28 56.28
C PRO A 7 6.51 -22.93 55.90
N ALA A 8 6.12 -21.68 56.13
CA ALA A 8 4.81 -21.16 55.75
C ALA A 8 4.57 -21.46 54.26
N ALA A 9 3.47 -22.14 53.96
CA ALA A 9 3.08 -22.43 52.59
C ALA A 9 3.05 -21.11 51.79
N PRO A 10 3.68 -21.05 50.59
CA PRO A 10 3.69 -19.83 49.81
C PRO A 10 2.25 -19.46 49.48
N ARG A 11 1.77 -18.32 50.01
CA ARG A 11 0.48 -17.73 49.60
C ARG A 11 0.55 -17.49 48.10
N ARG A 12 -0.11 -18.34 47.32
CA ARG A 12 -0.30 -18.18 45.87
C ARG A 12 -1.21 -16.98 45.63
N THR A 13 -0.68 -15.77 45.79
CA THR A 13 -1.36 -14.55 45.38
C THR A 13 -1.22 -14.44 43.87
N ILE A 14 -2.36 -14.43 43.16
CA ILE A 14 -2.36 -14.13 41.73
C ILE A 14 -1.89 -12.68 41.58
N SER A 15 -0.85 -12.45 40.77
CA SER A 15 -0.33 -11.09 40.58
C SER A 15 -1.41 -10.22 39.92
N THR A 16 -1.52 -8.95 40.31
CA THR A 16 -2.43 -8.00 39.67
C THR A 16 -2.22 -7.95 38.15
N ARG A 17 -0.98 -8.18 37.69
CA ARG A 17 -0.62 -8.29 36.27
C ARG A 17 -1.27 -9.49 35.58
N ALA A 18 -1.29 -10.66 36.23
CA ALA A 18 -1.99 -11.83 35.70
C ALA A 18 -3.50 -11.58 35.57
N LEU A 19 -4.12 -10.94 36.57
CA LEU A 19 -5.56 -10.60 36.51
C LEU A 19 -5.86 -9.63 35.35
N VAL A 20 -5.08 -8.56 35.20
CA VAL A 20 -5.26 -7.58 34.11
C VAL A 20 -5.04 -8.23 32.75
N ALA A 21 -4.03 -9.09 32.61
CA ALA A 21 -3.76 -9.79 31.36
C ALA A 21 -4.90 -10.74 30.97
N VAL A 22 -5.42 -11.54 31.93
CA VAL A 22 -6.56 -12.43 31.68
C VAL A 22 -7.82 -11.61 31.35
N GLY A 23 -8.11 -10.54 32.09
CA GLY A 23 -9.26 -9.67 31.81
C GLY A 23 -9.19 -9.04 30.42
N SER A 24 -8.01 -8.52 30.04
CA SER A 24 -7.79 -7.94 28.71
C SER A 24 -7.91 -8.99 27.60
N TRP A 25 -7.41 -10.20 27.83
CA TRP A 25 -7.51 -11.31 26.89
C TRP A 25 -8.96 -11.76 26.69
N LEU A 26 -9.75 -11.85 27.77
CA LEU A 26 -11.19 -12.16 27.69
C LEU A 26 -11.96 -11.06 26.96
N ALA A 27 -11.65 -9.78 27.20
CA ALA A 27 -12.25 -8.67 26.47
C ALA A 27 -11.94 -8.73 24.97
N ALA A 28 -10.68 -9.04 24.61
CA ALA A 28 -10.27 -9.24 23.23
C ALA A 28 -11.00 -10.41 22.55
N LEU A 29 -11.19 -11.52 23.28
CA LEU A 29 -11.95 -12.66 22.80
C LEU A 29 -13.43 -12.30 22.52
N LEU A 30 -14.08 -11.60 23.45
CA LEU A 30 -15.48 -11.16 23.29
C LEU A 30 -15.62 -10.16 22.14
N GLY A 31 -14.73 -9.18 22.05
CA GLY A 31 -14.72 -8.20 20.96
C GLY A 31 -14.47 -8.84 19.60
N GLY A 32 -13.56 -9.82 19.52
CA GLY A 32 -13.32 -10.58 18.30
C GLY A 32 -14.49 -11.46 17.89
N ALA A 33 -15.16 -12.12 18.84
CA ALA A 33 -16.36 -12.90 18.57
C ALA A 33 -17.50 -12.03 18.05
N PHE A 34 -17.70 -10.85 18.65
CA PHE A 34 -18.68 -9.87 18.19
C PHE A 34 -18.35 -9.37 16.78
N PHE A 35 -17.09 -9.00 16.50
CA PHE A 35 -16.64 -8.61 15.16
C PHE A 35 -16.96 -9.69 14.11
N VAL A 36 -16.61 -10.95 14.38
CA VAL A 36 -16.88 -12.07 13.47
C VAL A 36 -18.37 -12.26 13.26
N GLN A 37 -19.18 -12.18 14.32
CA GLN A 37 -20.64 -12.28 14.20
C GLN A 37 -21.19 -11.17 13.29
N THR A 38 -20.84 -9.91 13.55
CA THR A 38 -21.29 -8.75 12.75
C THR A 38 -20.92 -8.91 11.27
N VAL A 39 -19.70 -9.35 10.98
CA VAL A 39 -19.24 -9.56 9.61
C VAL A 39 -20.05 -10.67 8.92
N LEU A 40 -20.30 -11.80 9.59
CA LEU A 40 -20.99 -12.94 8.97
C LEU A 40 -22.48 -12.68 8.71
N GLU A 41 -23.15 -12.00 9.65
CA GLU A 41 -24.57 -11.66 9.55
C GLU A 41 -24.84 -10.64 8.44
N SER A 42 -23.89 -9.74 8.18
CA SER A 42 -23.99 -8.71 7.13
C SER A 42 -23.40 -9.17 5.78
N ALA A 43 -24.22 -9.18 4.72
CA ALA A 43 -23.77 -9.57 3.38
C ALA A 43 -22.67 -8.65 2.82
N PRO A 44 -22.83 -7.32 2.86
CA PRO A 44 -21.80 -6.41 2.35
C PRO A 44 -20.46 -6.58 3.07
N LEU A 45 -20.47 -6.80 4.39
CA LEU A 45 -19.23 -6.99 5.17
C LEU A 45 -18.57 -8.35 4.88
N ALA A 46 -19.34 -9.43 4.86
CA ALA A 46 -18.83 -10.77 4.59
C ALA A 46 -18.21 -10.89 3.19
N ASN A 47 -18.78 -10.20 2.20
CA ASN A 47 -18.34 -10.28 0.81
C ASN A 47 -16.94 -9.69 0.58
N VAL A 48 -16.43 -8.90 1.52
CA VAL A 48 -15.04 -8.41 1.50
C VAL A 48 -14.05 -9.56 1.77
N PHE A 49 -14.44 -10.57 2.54
CA PHE A 49 -13.59 -11.70 2.94
C PHE A 49 -13.87 -12.98 2.15
N PHE A 50 -15.12 -13.18 1.74
CA PHE A 50 -15.59 -14.43 1.15
C PHE A 50 -16.39 -14.16 -0.12
N SER A 51 -16.22 -14.99 -1.14
CA SER A 51 -17.23 -15.08 -2.20
C SER A 51 -18.57 -15.53 -1.61
N GLU A 52 -19.68 -15.19 -2.25
CA GLU A 52 -21.02 -15.59 -1.82
C GLU A 52 -21.15 -17.11 -1.59
N ALA A 53 -20.56 -17.92 -2.47
CA ALA A 53 -20.52 -19.38 -2.34
C ALA A 53 -19.75 -19.87 -1.11
N TRP A 54 -18.72 -19.15 -0.69
CA TRP A 54 -17.98 -19.47 0.54
C TRP A 54 -18.73 -19.00 1.77
N ARG A 55 -19.34 -17.81 1.71
CA ARG A 55 -20.16 -17.28 2.79
C ARG A 55 -21.29 -18.23 3.14
N SER A 56 -22.02 -18.74 2.15
CA SER A 56 -23.12 -19.70 2.38
C SER A 56 -22.64 -20.99 3.04
N ARG A 57 -21.48 -21.52 2.63
CA ARG A 57 -20.86 -22.70 3.27
C ARG A 57 -20.45 -22.44 4.71
N VAL A 58 -19.84 -21.28 4.99
CA VAL A 58 -19.46 -20.89 6.36
C VAL A 58 -20.69 -20.75 7.24
N LEU A 59 -21.72 -20.04 6.77
CA LEU A 59 -22.98 -19.89 7.51
C LEU A 59 -23.66 -21.23 7.78
N ALA A 60 -23.68 -22.14 6.81
CA ALA A 60 -24.22 -23.48 6.98
C ALA A 60 -23.44 -24.30 8.01
N ALA A 61 -22.10 -24.27 7.96
CA ALA A 61 -21.25 -24.94 8.94
C ALA A 61 -21.45 -24.40 10.37
N LEU A 62 -21.73 -23.09 10.48
CA LEU A 62 -22.04 -22.43 11.73
C LEU A 62 -23.51 -22.57 12.13
N GLY A 63 -24.34 -23.29 11.36
CA GLY A 63 -25.76 -23.49 11.64
C GLY A 63 -26.52 -22.18 11.82
N ALA A 64 -26.21 -21.20 10.97
CA ALA A 64 -26.89 -19.90 10.95
C ALA A 64 -28.39 -20.09 10.70
N ARG A 65 -29.21 -19.24 11.33
CA ARG A 65 -30.66 -19.22 11.14
C ARG A 65 -31.02 -18.07 10.21
N THR A 66 -31.80 -18.37 9.20
CA THR A 66 -32.38 -17.37 8.29
C THR A 66 -33.83 -17.14 8.68
N THR A 67 -34.15 -15.94 9.13
CA THR A 67 -35.52 -15.52 9.41
C THR A 67 -35.99 -14.60 8.30
N PHE A 68 -37.15 -14.92 7.73
CA PHE A 68 -37.82 -14.07 6.75
C PHE A 68 -38.66 -13.04 7.49
N ALA A 69 -38.32 -11.75 7.37
CA ALA A 69 -39.11 -10.67 7.94
C ALA A 69 -39.21 -9.52 6.94
N ALA A 70 -40.45 -9.10 6.63
CA ALA A 70 -40.75 -7.92 5.80
C ALA A 70 -40.07 -7.86 4.41
N GLY A 71 -39.78 -9.01 3.79
CA GLY A 71 -39.14 -9.08 2.47
C GLY A 71 -37.62 -9.19 2.50
N ASP A 72 -37.00 -9.06 3.68
CA ASP A 72 -35.55 -9.22 3.86
C ASP A 72 -35.19 -10.54 4.58
N ASN A 73 -34.09 -11.14 4.13
CA ASN A 73 -33.50 -12.33 4.73
C ASN A 73 -32.53 -11.92 5.84
N ALA A 74 -33.00 -11.90 7.09
CA ALA A 74 -32.12 -11.69 8.23
C ALA A 74 -31.39 -13.01 8.58
N VAL A 75 -30.06 -12.95 8.57
CA VAL A 75 -29.18 -14.06 8.96
C VAL A 75 -28.70 -13.82 10.38
N SER A 76 -28.84 -14.81 11.25
CA SER A 76 -28.30 -14.77 12.62
C SER A 76 -27.37 -15.95 12.88
N VAL A 77 -26.26 -15.69 13.56
CA VAL A 77 -25.25 -16.68 13.94
C VAL A 77 -25.16 -16.70 15.46
N ASP A 78 -25.12 -17.89 16.06
CA ASP A 78 -24.96 -18.03 17.51
C ASP A 78 -23.60 -17.46 17.97
N PHE A 79 -23.63 -16.52 18.92
CA PHE A 79 -22.45 -15.89 19.48
C PHE A 79 -21.46 -16.90 20.09
N LEU A 80 -21.96 -17.98 20.70
CA LEU A 80 -21.10 -19.03 21.27
C LEU A 80 -20.30 -19.75 20.17
N ARG A 81 -20.86 -19.89 18.97
CA ARG A 81 -20.14 -20.46 17.81
C ARG A 81 -19.08 -19.50 17.30
N CYS A 82 -19.35 -18.19 17.28
CA CYS A 82 -18.35 -17.18 16.94
C CYS A 82 -17.19 -17.18 17.95
N LEU A 83 -17.48 -17.36 19.24
CA LEU A 83 -16.48 -17.52 20.29
C LEU A 83 -15.58 -18.73 20.05
N ALA A 84 -16.18 -19.86 19.64
CA ALA A 84 -15.46 -21.09 19.33
C ALA A 84 -14.54 -20.95 18.08
N ILE A 85 -14.82 -20.00 17.18
CA ILE A 85 -13.95 -19.67 16.05
C ILE A 85 -12.75 -18.83 16.49
N VAL A 86 -12.97 -17.84 17.36
CA VAL A 86 -11.94 -16.84 17.74
C VAL A 86 -11.02 -17.34 18.86
N ALA A 87 -11.53 -18.16 19.79
CA ALA A 87 -10.75 -18.63 20.93
C ALA A 87 -9.52 -19.47 20.55
N PRO A 88 -9.61 -20.49 19.66
CA PRO A 88 -8.45 -21.31 19.29
C PRO A 88 -7.29 -20.52 18.68
N PRO A 89 -7.47 -19.65 17.65
CA PRO A 89 -6.35 -18.89 17.10
C PRO A 89 -5.77 -17.89 18.11
N LEU A 90 -6.60 -17.20 18.89
CA LEU A 90 -6.12 -16.27 19.91
C LEU A 90 -5.29 -16.97 21.00
N LEU A 91 -5.75 -18.15 21.45
CA LEU A 91 -5.03 -18.98 22.40
C LEU A 91 -3.71 -19.47 21.80
N LEU A 92 -3.72 -19.98 20.56
CA LEU A 92 -2.53 -20.46 19.87
C LEU A 92 -1.47 -19.35 19.73
N LEU A 93 -1.87 -18.16 19.28
CA LEU A 93 -0.95 -17.01 19.15
C LEU A 93 -0.36 -16.60 20.51
N THR A 94 -1.18 -16.65 21.57
CA THR A 94 -0.73 -16.39 22.94
C THR A 94 0.28 -17.43 23.40
N LEU A 95 0.03 -18.72 23.14
CA LEU A 95 0.93 -19.81 23.48
C LEU A 95 2.25 -19.73 22.70
N LEU A 96 2.21 -19.40 21.41
CA LEU A 96 3.40 -19.21 20.58
C LEU A 96 4.25 -18.04 21.09
N GLY A 97 3.64 -16.90 21.40
CA GLY A 97 4.32 -15.75 22.00
C GLY A 97 4.95 -16.10 23.35
N GLY A 98 4.20 -16.80 24.21
CA GLY A 98 4.66 -17.24 25.52
C GLY A 98 5.80 -18.27 25.43
N ALA A 99 5.72 -19.24 24.53
CA ALA A 99 6.78 -20.22 24.29
C ALA A 99 8.07 -19.54 23.77
N LEU A 100 7.95 -18.58 22.85
CA LEU A 100 9.08 -17.81 22.36
C LEU A 100 9.71 -16.94 23.45
N GLY A 101 8.88 -16.27 24.25
CA GLY A 101 9.34 -15.48 25.39
C GLY A 101 10.02 -16.33 26.45
N HIS A 102 9.49 -17.52 26.74
CA HIS A 102 10.08 -18.49 27.65
C HIS A 102 11.46 -18.95 27.16
N ARG A 103 11.57 -19.36 25.89
CA ARG A 103 12.84 -19.75 25.26
C ARG A 103 13.90 -18.65 25.31
N ARG A 104 13.49 -17.38 25.34
CA ARG A 104 14.41 -16.22 25.37
C ARG A 104 14.63 -15.64 26.75
N GLY A 105 14.05 -16.25 27.80
CA GLY A 105 14.27 -15.90 29.20
C GLY A 105 13.45 -14.70 29.69
N SER A 106 12.31 -14.39 29.06
CA SER A 106 11.41 -13.35 29.56
C SER A 106 10.79 -13.80 30.90
N ARG A 107 10.67 -12.85 31.85
CA ARG A 107 9.85 -13.03 33.05
C ARG A 107 8.37 -13.09 32.66
N GLU A 108 7.63 -14.04 33.23
CA GLU A 108 6.18 -14.23 33.00
C GLU A 108 5.74 -14.19 31.52
N PRO A 109 6.34 -15.03 30.64
CA PRO A 109 6.23 -14.87 29.19
C PRO A 109 4.81 -15.05 28.67
N PHE A 110 4.00 -15.90 29.30
CA PHE A 110 2.60 -16.11 28.92
C PHE A 110 1.69 -14.94 29.30
N ILE A 111 1.98 -14.23 30.41
CA ILE A 111 1.24 -13.02 30.81
C ILE A 111 1.53 -11.89 29.82
N ALA A 112 2.81 -11.70 29.46
CA ALA A 112 3.19 -10.72 28.45
C ALA A 112 2.58 -11.03 27.07
N ALA A 113 2.61 -12.30 26.65
CA ALA A 113 2.00 -12.72 25.40
C ALA A 113 0.47 -12.49 25.39
N ALA A 114 -0.22 -12.81 26.49
CA ALA A 114 -1.66 -12.55 26.62
C ALA A 114 -1.98 -11.05 26.47
N PHE A 115 -1.17 -10.18 27.09
CA PHE A 115 -1.32 -8.74 26.96
C PHE A 115 -1.06 -8.24 25.52
N HIS A 116 -0.03 -8.77 24.87
CA HIS A 116 0.27 -8.43 23.48
C HIS A 116 -0.83 -8.86 22.51
N GLN A 117 -1.41 -10.05 22.69
CA GLN A 117 -2.53 -10.50 21.86
C GLN A 117 -3.81 -9.73 22.17
N ALA A 118 -4.08 -9.38 23.44
CA ALA A 118 -5.19 -8.51 23.78
C ALA A 118 -5.07 -7.12 23.11
N PHE A 119 -3.88 -6.53 23.14
CA PHE A 119 -3.58 -5.29 22.44
C PHE A 119 -3.74 -5.43 20.91
N ALA A 120 -3.34 -6.57 20.35
CA ALA A 120 -3.46 -6.83 18.92
C ALA A 120 -4.92 -6.88 18.44
N CYS A 121 -5.88 -7.23 19.30
CA CYS A 121 -7.30 -7.21 18.97
C CYS A 121 -7.94 -5.80 19.07
N LEU A 122 -7.21 -4.76 19.49
CA LEU A 122 -7.77 -3.42 19.59
C LEU A 122 -8.36 -2.87 18.27
N PRO A 123 -7.77 -3.08 17.07
CA PRO A 123 -8.35 -2.58 15.83
C PRO A 123 -9.75 -3.15 15.56
N ILE A 124 -9.94 -4.47 15.72
CA ILE A 124 -11.25 -5.11 15.52
C ILE A 124 -12.24 -4.77 16.64
N GLY A 125 -11.76 -4.61 17.89
CA GLY A 125 -12.60 -4.17 19.00
C GLY A 125 -13.06 -2.72 18.87
N ALA A 126 -12.16 -1.81 18.46
CA ALA A 126 -12.47 -0.41 18.20
C ALA A 126 -13.42 -0.27 17.01
N TRP A 127 -13.21 -1.06 15.95
CA TRP A 127 -14.14 -1.13 14.82
C TRP A 127 -15.52 -1.58 15.29
N ALA A 128 -15.62 -2.64 16.09
CA ALA A 128 -16.89 -3.17 16.61
C ALA A 128 -17.66 -2.16 17.47
N VAL A 129 -16.97 -1.50 18.40
CA VAL A 129 -17.55 -0.45 19.24
C VAL A 129 -17.99 0.74 18.38
N GLY A 130 -17.15 1.17 17.44
CA GLY A 130 -17.48 2.24 16.51
C GLY A 130 -18.70 1.92 15.64
N TRP A 131 -18.80 0.69 15.16
CA TRP A 131 -19.92 0.20 14.36
C TRP A 131 -21.24 0.27 15.13
N LEU A 132 -21.25 -0.23 16.37
CA LEU A 132 -22.42 -0.16 17.25
C LEU A 132 -22.82 1.28 17.56
N ILE A 133 -21.86 2.14 17.91
CA ILE A 133 -22.14 3.55 18.19
C ILE A 133 -22.71 4.24 16.95
N ALA A 134 -22.12 4.00 15.78
CA ALA A 134 -22.55 4.61 14.54
C ALA A 134 -23.98 4.18 14.15
N LEU A 135 -24.33 2.90 14.33
CA LEU A 135 -25.70 2.42 14.13
C LEU A 135 -26.68 3.00 15.14
N LEU A 136 -26.32 3.08 16.42
CA LEU A 136 -27.20 3.61 17.46
C LEU A 136 -27.41 5.13 17.37
N ALA A 137 -26.47 5.84 16.75
CA ALA A 137 -26.51 7.28 16.56
C ALA A 137 -26.98 7.71 15.16
N ASP A 138 -27.36 6.76 14.29
CA ASP A 138 -27.75 6.98 12.89
C ASP A 138 -26.69 7.79 12.10
N TRP A 139 -25.41 7.44 12.27
CA TRP A 139 -24.28 8.08 11.59
C TRP A 139 -23.91 7.38 10.28
N ASP A 140 -24.71 7.56 9.23
CA ASP A 140 -24.54 6.91 7.92
C ASP A 140 -23.11 7.00 7.38
N PHE A 141 -22.50 8.19 7.44
CA PHE A 141 -21.12 8.40 7.00
C PHE A 141 -20.11 7.49 7.71
N VAL A 142 -20.28 7.27 9.02
CA VAL A 142 -19.38 6.44 9.82
C VAL A 142 -19.66 4.96 9.58
N VAL A 143 -20.93 4.57 9.42
CA VAL A 143 -21.31 3.21 9.05
C VAL A 143 -20.69 2.84 7.69
N ASP A 144 -20.84 3.69 6.69
CA ASP A 144 -20.25 3.48 5.36
C ASP A 144 -18.72 3.38 5.42
N LEU A 145 -18.08 4.27 6.18
CA LEU A 145 -16.63 4.26 6.32
C LEU A 145 -16.13 2.97 6.99
N LEU A 146 -16.80 2.53 8.06
CA LEU A 146 -16.44 1.29 8.76
C LEU A 146 -16.71 0.07 7.89
N ALA A 147 -17.79 0.05 7.12
CA ALA A 147 -18.09 -1.02 6.17
C ALA A 147 -16.99 -1.12 5.10
N GLN A 148 -16.53 0.02 4.58
CA GLN A 148 -15.46 0.11 3.61
C GLN A 148 -14.06 -0.05 4.19
N THR A 149 -13.89 -0.28 5.50
CA THR A 149 -12.56 -0.45 6.11
C THR A 149 -12.47 -1.66 7.05
N VAL A 150 -13.47 -2.55 6.99
CA VAL A 150 -13.57 -3.73 7.84
C VAL A 150 -12.37 -4.67 7.69
N GLU A 151 -11.86 -4.83 6.46
CA GLU A 151 -10.68 -5.65 6.19
C GLU A 151 -9.38 -5.02 6.70
N LEU A 152 -9.34 -3.68 6.77
CA LEU A 152 -8.20 -2.96 7.33
C LEU A 152 -8.09 -3.17 8.85
N ALA A 153 -9.22 -3.19 9.56
CA ALA A 153 -9.25 -3.53 10.98
C ALA A 153 -8.77 -4.97 11.22
N ALA A 154 -9.24 -5.93 10.42
CA ALA A 154 -8.80 -7.32 10.50
C ALA A 154 -7.30 -7.47 10.18
N ALA A 155 -6.82 -6.84 9.10
CA ALA A 155 -5.41 -6.87 8.69
C ALA A 155 -4.50 -6.24 9.76
N ALA A 156 -4.91 -5.12 10.35
CA ALA A 156 -4.18 -4.47 11.44
C ALA A 156 -4.09 -5.39 12.67
N ALA A 157 -5.18 -6.08 13.02
CA ALA A 157 -5.17 -7.02 14.13
C ALA A 157 -4.20 -8.19 13.89
N VAL A 158 -4.22 -8.78 12.69
CA VAL A 158 -3.27 -9.84 12.31
C VAL A 158 -1.81 -9.35 12.38
N ALA A 159 -1.53 -8.17 11.82
CA ALA A 159 -0.19 -7.59 11.84
C ALA A 159 0.30 -7.33 13.27
N LEU A 160 -0.55 -6.77 14.13
CA LEU A 160 -0.23 -6.55 15.55
C LEU A 160 -0.06 -7.86 16.33
N SER A 161 -0.80 -8.91 15.98
CA SER A 161 -0.66 -10.23 16.62
C SER A 161 0.70 -10.85 16.33
N VAL A 162 1.16 -10.77 15.07
CA VAL A 162 2.50 -11.20 14.66
C VAL A 162 3.58 -10.37 15.37
N LEU A 163 3.41 -9.05 15.42
CA LEU A 163 4.29 -8.16 16.16
C LEU A 163 4.34 -8.49 17.66
N GLY A 164 3.20 -8.85 18.24
CA GLY A 164 3.04 -9.27 19.63
C GLY A 164 3.83 -10.54 19.95
N ILE A 165 3.84 -11.52 19.04
CA ILE A 165 4.67 -12.72 19.16
C ILE A 165 6.15 -12.34 19.15
N VAL A 166 6.58 -11.53 18.17
CA VAL A 166 7.98 -11.08 18.06
C VAL A 166 8.43 -10.30 19.30
N ARG A 167 7.56 -9.44 19.84
CA ARG A 167 7.83 -8.65 21.05
C ARG A 167 7.91 -9.50 22.32
N SER A 168 7.05 -10.52 22.44
CA SER A 168 7.11 -11.50 23.54
C SER A 168 8.49 -12.18 23.62
N GLY A 169 9.15 -12.33 22.48
CA GLY A 169 10.51 -12.85 22.38
C GLY A 169 11.64 -11.84 22.65
N ARG A 170 11.40 -10.58 23.02
CA ARG A 170 12.50 -9.68 23.37
C ARG A 170 12.92 -9.91 24.82
N ARG A 171 14.23 -10.04 25.08
CA ARG A 171 14.75 -10.15 26.45
C ARG A 171 14.36 -8.88 27.21
N THR A 172 13.64 -9.04 28.30
CA THR A 172 13.38 -8.00 29.31
C THR A 172 14.62 -7.82 30.19
N SER A 173 15.80 -7.62 29.61
CA SER A 173 16.86 -6.94 30.37
C SER A 173 16.38 -5.51 30.53
N GLY A 174 16.26 -5.02 31.77
CA GLY A 174 15.90 -3.62 32.08
C GLY A 174 16.90 -2.57 31.57
N VAL A 175 17.80 -2.99 30.68
CA VAL A 175 18.69 -2.17 29.87
C VAL A 175 18.16 -2.37 28.45
N GLU A 176 17.43 -1.39 27.93
CA GLU A 176 17.20 -1.28 26.50
C GLU A 176 18.60 -1.33 25.86
N PRO A 177 18.90 -2.25 24.92
CA PRO A 177 20.20 -2.25 24.29
C PRO A 177 20.42 -0.84 23.73
N PRO A 178 21.57 -0.20 24.02
CA PRO A 178 21.84 1.14 23.53
C PRO A 178 21.53 1.14 22.05
N ALA A 179 20.82 2.19 21.59
CA ALA A 179 20.52 2.36 20.17
C ALA A 179 21.80 2.02 19.40
N PRO A 180 21.76 1.06 18.46
CA PRO A 180 22.98 0.63 17.79
C PRO A 180 23.69 1.90 17.32
N PRO A 181 24.97 2.10 17.66
CA PRO A 181 25.69 3.29 17.23
C PRO A 181 25.47 3.40 15.73
N ALA A 182 25.12 4.60 15.26
CA ALA A 182 24.91 4.86 13.83
C ALA A 182 26.04 4.13 13.09
N ALA A 183 25.68 3.11 12.29
CA ALA A 183 26.66 2.18 11.77
C ALA A 183 27.78 3.02 11.15
N PRO A 184 29.06 2.80 11.52
CA PRO A 184 30.14 3.59 10.97
C PRO A 184 30.00 3.55 9.45
N SER A 185 30.09 4.71 8.81
CA SER A 185 30.00 4.84 7.36
C SER A 185 31.08 3.97 6.73
N GLY A 186 30.76 2.71 6.41
CA GLY A 186 31.74 1.69 6.03
C GLY A 186 31.54 0.28 6.59
N ALA A 187 30.58 0.02 7.50
CA ALA A 187 30.29 -1.36 7.91
C ALA A 187 29.93 -2.23 6.68
N PRO A 188 30.52 -3.44 6.53
CA PRO A 188 30.28 -4.27 5.38
C PRO A 188 28.79 -4.64 5.34
N PRO A 189 28.19 -4.69 4.15
CA PRO A 189 26.78 -4.93 4.04
C PRO A 189 26.40 -6.31 4.61
N SER A 190 25.31 -6.33 5.36
CA SER A 190 24.67 -7.55 5.83
C SER A 190 24.19 -8.35 4.61
N ARG A 191 24.94 -9.40 4.29
CA ARG A 191 24.57 -10.33 3.21
C ARG A 191 23.14 -10.86 3.42
N GLY A 192 22.75 -11.11 4.68
CA GLY A 192 21.41 -11.60 5.03
C GLY A 192 20.25 -10.69 4.60
N ALA A 193 20.31 -9.37 4.86
CA ALA A 193 19.21 -8.47 4.51
C ALA A 193 19.02 -8.37 2.99
N ARG A 194 20.13 -8.33 2.24
CA ARG A 194 20.10 -8.30 0.77
C ARG A 194 19.63 -9.62 0.18
N SER A 195 20.12 -10.75 0.68
CA SER A 195 19.64 -12.07 0.27
C SER A 195 18.15 -12.23 0.52
N LEU A 196 17.65 -11.75 1.66
CA LEU A 196 16.21 -11.77 1.95
C LEU A 196 15.42 -10.92 0.94
N LEU A 197 15.90 -9.70 0.63
CA LEU A 197 15.25 -8.85 -0.36
C LEU A 197 15.21 -9.51 -1.74
N ILE A 198 16.34 -10.07 -2.20
CA ILE A 198 16.43 -10.78 -3.48
C ILE A 198 15.50 -11.99 -3.50
N ALA A 199 15.44 -12.76 -2.41
CA ALA A 199 14.51 -13.87 -2.27
C ALA A 199 13.05 -13.40 -2.33
N GLY A 200 12.73 -12.26 -1.72
CA GLY A 200 11.41 -11.63 -1.82
C GLY A 200 11.06 -11.19 -3.24
N MET A 201 12.02 -10.59 -3.96
CA MET A 201 11.86 -10.21 -5.38
C MET A 201 11.62 -11.45 -6.25
N ALA A 202 12.39 -12.52 -6.04
CA ALA A 202 12.21 -13.78 -6.77
C ALA A 202 10.84 -14.43 -6.46
N ALA A 203 10.41 -14.40 -5.19
CA ALA A 203 9.10 -14.91 -4.78
C ALA A 203 7.96 -14.09 -5.40
N TYR A 204 8.08 -12.76 -5.42
CA TYR A 204 7.12 -11.88 -6.10
C TYR A 204 7.00 -12.26 -7.57
N VAL A 205 8.12 -12.32 -8.30
CA VAL A 205 8.13 -12.70 -9.72
C VAL A 205 7.49 -14.06 -9.93
N ALA A 206 7.89 -15.08 -9.15
CA ALA A 206 7.34 -16.42 -9.28
C ALA A 206 5.81 -16.47 -9.08
N VAL A 207 5.30 -15.74 -8.07
CA VAL A 207 3.86 -15.69 -7.77
C VAL A 207 3.10 -14.96 -8.87
N PHE A 208 3.50 -13.72 -9.21
CA PHE A 208 2.74 -12.90 -10.16
C PHE A 208 2.85 -13.41 -11.60
N VAL A 209 3.98 -13.97 -12.01
CA VAL A 209 4.10 -14.67 -13.29
C VAL A 209 3.17 -15.88 -13.33
N ALA A 210 3.17 -16.72 -12.30
CA ALA A 210 2.28 -17.88 -12.26
C ALA A 210 0.79 -17.49 -12.30
N MET A 211 0.42 -16.40 -11.62
CA MET A 211 -0.95 -15.88 -11.65
C MET A 211 -1.32 -15.31 -13.02
N ASN A 212 -0.49 -14.44 -13.60
CA ASN A 212 -0.72 -13.84 -14.92
C ASN A 212 -0.78 -14.90 -16.02
N PHE A 213 0.16 -15.85 -16.02
CA PHE A 213 0.14 -16.98 -16.97
C PHE A 213 -1.09 -17.86 -16.75
N GLY A 214 -1.50 -18.05 -15.48
CA GLY A 214 -2.74 -18.72 -15.15
C GLY A 214 -3.96 -18.03 -15.77
N LEU A 215 -4.03 -16.69 -15.73
CA LEU A 215 -5.09 -15.94 -16.40
C LEU A 215 -5.04 -16.12 -17.92
N TRP A 216 -3.85 -16.06 -18.53
CA TRP A 216 -3.66 -16.30 -19.96
C TRP A 216 -4.13 -17.69 -20.40
N PHE A 217 -3.63 -18.75 -19.75
CA PHE A 217 -3.99 -20.13 -20.11
C PHE A 217 -5.45 -20.48 -19.83
N ASN A 218 -6.14 -19.70 -18.99
CA ASN A 218 -7.58 -19.83 -18.74
C ASN A 218 -8.42 -18.85 -19.57
N LEU A 219 -7.84 -18.15 -20.56
CA LEU A 219 -8.52 -17.21 -21.45
C LEU A 219 -9.25 -16.09 -20.70
N ARG A 220 -8.64 -15.61 -19.61
CA ARG A 220 -9.21 -14.55 -18.75
C ARG A 220 -8.65 -13.16 -19.04
N ILE A 221 -7.73 -13.03 -19.99
CA ILE A 221 -7.12 -11.74 -20.31
C ILE A 221 -7.99 -11.03 -21.36
N PRO A 222 -8.50 -9.83 -21.05
CA PRO A 222 -9.25 -9.04 -22.00
C PRO A 222 -8.31 -8.50 -23.07
N HIS A 223 -8.83 -8.36 -24.28
CA HIS A 223 -8.06 -7.82 -25.39
C HIS A 223 -7.66 -6.35 -25.16
N GLY A 224 -8.56 -5.54 -24.57
CA GLY A 224 -8.33 -4.12 -24.28
C GLY A 224 -7.30 -3.89 -23.16
N ASP A 225 -6.40 -2.92 -23.36
CA ASP A 225 -5.25 -2.54 -22.53
C ASP A 225 -4.16 -3.60 -22.30
N SER A 226 -4.33 -4.90 -22.55
CA SER A 226 -3.27 -5.89 -22.33
C SER A 226 -2.66 -6.40 -23.63
N ALA A 227 -3.43 -7.19 -24.40
CA ALA A 227 -2.96 -7.70 -25.70
C ALA A 227 -2.67 -6.58 -26.72
N MET A 228 -3.31 -5.42 -26.56
CA MET A 228 -3.06 -4.22 -27.37
C MET A 228 -1.58 -3.78 -27.36
N TYR A 229 -0.87 -3.89 -26.22
CA TYR A 229 0.53 -3.47 -26.18
C TYR A 229 1.48 -4.50 -26.82
N GLU A 230 1.10 -5.77 -26.91
CA GLU A 230 1.79 -6.74 -27.77
C GLU A 230 1.58 -6.39 -29.25
N GLU A 231 0.35 -5.98 -29.62
CA GLU A 231 0.04 -5.51 -30.97
C GLU A 231 0.94 -4.33 -31.38
N HIS A 232 1.23 -3.40 -30.47
CA HIS A 232 2.14 -2.28 -30.74
C HIS A 232 3.56 -2.77 -31.08
N LEU A 233 4.08 -3.76 -30.34
CA LEU A 233 5.41 -4.32 -30.62
C LEU A 233 5.41 -5.00 -31.99
N TRP A 234 4.41 -5.83 -32.26
CA TRP A 234 4.22 -6.47 -33.55
C TRP A 234 4.13 -5.44 -34.68
N ASN A 235 3.31 -4.41 -34.54
CA ASN A 235 3.15 -3.38 -35.57
C ASN A 235 4.44 -2.60 -35.82
N LEU A 236 5.27 -2.34 -34.79
CA LEU A 236 6.59 -1.74 -34.97
C LEU A 236 7.55 -2.66 -35.73
N GLU A 237 7.58 -3.94 -35.39
CA GLU A 237 8.42 -4.95 -36.06
C GLU A 237 8.11 -5.06 -37.56
N TYR A 238 6.84 -4.95 -37.94
CA TYR A 238 6.39 -5.04 -39.34
C TYR A 238 6.25 -3.67 -40.04
N GLY A 239 6.82 -2.59 -39.48
CA GLY A 239 6.86 -1.27 -40.12
C GLY A 239 5.51 -0.55 -40.20
N LYS A 240 4.54 -0.95 -39.36
CA LYS A 240 3.20 -0.36 -39.27
C LYS A 240 3.08 0.77 -38.25
N GLY A 241 4.11 1.00 -37.43
CA GLY A 241 4.13 2.05 -36.40
C GLY A 241 3.26 1.72 -35.19
N PHE A 242 2.79 2.73 -34.44
CA PHE A 242 1.89 2.58 -33.28
C PHE A 242 0.41 2.50 -33.66
N ARG A 243 0.09 1.80 -34.75
CA ARG A 243 -1.32 1.54 -35.08
C ARG A 243 -1.93 0.66 -33.99
N SER A 244 -3.14 1.00 -33.59
CA SER A 244 -3.99 0.22 -32.69
C SER A 244 -5.21 -0.22 -33.50
N TYR A 245 -5.65 -1.48 -33.34
CA TYR A 245 -6.90 -1.93 -33.94
C TYR A 245 -8.13 -1.44 -33.16
N LEU A 246 -7.98 -1.17 -31.86
CA LEU A 246 -9.08 -0.75 -30.97
C LEU A 246 -9.39 0.74 -31.08
N ASP A 247 -8.38 1.56 -31.36
CA ASP A 247 -8.53 3.00 -31.51
C ASP A 247 -8.50 3.37 -33.00
N GLN A 248 -9.42 4.24 -33.43
CA GLN A 248 -9.35 4.77 -34.79
C GLN A 248 -8.12 5.70 -34.91
N GLY A 249 -6.95 5.15 -35.27
CA GLY A 249 -5.73 5.92 -35.50
C GLY A 249 -4.46 5.31 -34.91
N LEU A 250 -3.58 6.18 -34.40
CA LEU A 250 -2.36 5.81 -33.68
C LEU A 250 -2.62 5.86 -32.18
N PHE A 251 -2.16 4.85 -31.43
CA PHE A 251 -2.33 4.79 -29.97
C PHE A 251 -1.74 6.00 -29.24
N LEU A 252 -0.74 6.66 -29.83
CA LEU A 252 -0.16 7.90 -29.33
C LEU A 252 -1.17 9.07 -29.24
N GLY A 253 -2.34 8.94 -29.88
CA GLY A 253 -3.49 9.85 -29.77
C GLY A 253 -4.44 9.54 -28.59
N GLU A 254 -4.16 8.50 -27.80
CA GLU A 254 -4.81 8.20 -26.52
C GLU A 254 -3.85 8.49 -25.36
N HIS A 255 -2.67 7.86 -25.36
CA HIS A 255 -1.62 8.10 -24.37
C HIS A 255 -0.23 8.05 -25.01
N LEU A 256 0.68 8.87 -24.52
CA LEU A 256 2.09 8.86 -24.92
C LEU A 256 2.85 7.78 -24.14
N GLN A 257 2.57 6.51 -24.46
CA GLN A 257 3.23 5.36 -23.85
C GLN A 257 4.11 4.63 -24.85
N VAL A 258 5.43 4.68 -24.63
CA VAL A 258 6.42 4.06 -25.52
C VAL A 258 7.48 3.24 -24.76
N ILE A 259 7.43 3.19 -23.43
CA ILE A 259 8.42 2.44 -22.63
C ILE A 259 8.45 0.95 -22.98
N HIS A 260 7.31 0.36 -23.34
CA HIS A 260 7.20 -1.06 -23.68
C HIS A 260 7.98 -1.42 -24.96
N VAL A 261 8.30 -0.44 -25.82
CA VAL A 261 9.18 -0.62 -27.00
C VAL A 261 10.57 -1.13 -26.60
N LEU A 262 11.03 -0.81 -25.38
CA LEU A 262 12.29 -1.34 -24.85
C LEU A 262 12.27 -2.87 -24.67
N LEU A 263 11.08 -3.50 -24.72
CA LEU A 263 10.89 -4.95 -24.66
C LEU A 263 10.98 -5.63 -26.03
N ILE A 264 11.08 -4.90 -27.14
CA ILE A 264 11.22 -5.48 -28.49
C ILE A 264 12.33 -6.55 -28.55
N PRO A 265 13.55 -6.33 -28.01
CA PRO A 265 14.60 -7.35 -28.09
C PRO A 265 14.22 -8.67 -27.40
N LEU A 266 13.40 -8.63 -26.34
CA LEU A 266 12.91 -9.82 -25.66
C LEU A 266 11.75 -10.46 -26.44
N HIS A 267 10.86 -9.62 -26.98
CA HIS A 267 9.73 -10.05 -27.81
C HIS A 267 10.20 -10.73 -29.11
N LEU A 268 11.28 -10.26 -29.73
CA LEU A 268 11.87 -10.90 -30.91
C LEU A 268 12.40 -12.32 -30.63
N LEU A 269 12.83 -12.61 -29.40
CA LEU A 269 13.28 -13.94 -29.00
C LEU A 269 12.09 -14.85 -28.68
N VAL A 270 11.05 -14.30 -28.05
CA VAL A 270 9.83 -15.00 -27.65
C VAL A 270 8.63 -14.08 -27.89
N PRO A 271 8.03 -14.12 -29.10
CA PRO A 271 6.95 -13.20 -29.50
C PRO A 271 5.64 -13.67 -28.86
N SER A 272 5.43 -13.25 -27.62
CA SER A 272 4.29 -13.64 -26.81
C SER A 272 3.97 -12.58 -25.76
N HIS A 273 2.68 -12.35 -25.53
CA HIS A 273 2.15 -11.57 -24.40
C HIS A 273 2.74 -12.00 -23.06
N LEU A 274 2.97 -13.30 -22.88
CA LEU A 274 3.60 -13.87 -21.69
C LEU A 274 4.99 -13.29 -21.42
N THR A 275 5.74 -12.93 -22.47
CA THR A 275 7.05 -12.26 -22.35
C THR A 275 6.90 -10.87 -21.74
N LEU A 276 5.84 -10.13 -22.12
CA LEU A 276 5.55 -8.79 -21.61
C LEU A 276 5.12 -8.85 -20.14
N GLU A 277 4.23 -9.78 -19.78
CA GLU A 277 3.81 -10.03 -18.40
C GLU A 277 5.00 -10.42 -17.51
N PHE A 278 5.84 -11.34 -17.99
CA PHE A 278 7.06 -11.73 -17.29
C PHE A 278 7.99 -10.54 -17.06
N ALA A 279 8.22 -9.73 -18.10
CA ALA A 279 9.05 -8.54 -18.01
C ALA A 279 8.47 -7.53 -17.01
N GLN A 280 7.16 -7.31 -17.02
CA GLN A 280 6.49 -6.41 -16.08
C GLN A 280 6.69 -6.84 -14.63
N SER A 281 6.41 -8.11 -14.29
CA SER A 281 6.56 -8.59 -12.90
C SER A 281 8.02 -8.50 -12.44
N VAL A 282 8.99 -8.76 -13.32
CA VAL A 282 10.42 -8.57 -13.03
C VAL A 282 10.74 -7.09 -12.78
N ILE A 283 10.29 -6.18 -13.66
CA ILE A 283 10.58 -4.75 -13.56
C ILE A 283 9.92 -4.14 -12.32
N LEU A 284 8.68 -4.50 -12.01
CA LEU A 284 8.01 -4.08 -10.77
C LEU A 284 8.78 -4.55 -9.55
N ALA A 285 9.25 -5.82 -9.52
CA ALA A 285 10.06 -6.35 -8.43
C ALA A 285 11.38 -5.60 -8.27
N LEU A 286 12.03 -5.19 -9.37
CA LEU A 286 13.25 -4.36 -9.33
C LEU A 286 13.04 -3.02 -8.62
N GLY A 287 11.81 -2.50 -8.56
CA GLY A 287 11.45 -1.30 -7.78
C GLY A 287 11.71 -1.44 -6.27
N ALA A 288 11.77 -2.66 -5.74
CA ALA A 288 12.12 -2.89 -4.33
C ALA A 288 13.55 -2.46 -3.99
N TRP A 289 14.45 -2.44 -4.99
CA TRP A 289 15.86 -2.09 -4.80
C TRP A 289 16.09 -0.60 -4.49
N PRO A 290 15.58 0.38 -5.27
CA PRO A 290 15.66 1.79 -4.89
C PRO A 290 14.95 2.07 -3.56
N VAL A 291 13.82 1.41 -3.26
CA VAL A 291 13.16 1.50 -1.94
C VAL A 291 14.11 1.06 -0.82
N PHE A 292 14.74 -0.11 -0.97
CA PHE A 292 15.75 -0.60 -0.03
C PHE A 292 16.90 0.39 0.18
N ARG A 293 17.43 0.96 -0.91
CA ARG A 293 18.54 1.92 -0.85
C ARG A 293 18.16 3.21 -0.13
N MET A 294 17.03 3.81 -0.49
CA MET A 294 16.51 5.02 0.17
C MET A 294 16.27 4.76 1.67
N ALA A 295 15.56 3.69 2.01
CA ALA A 295 15.25 3.35 3.39
C ALA A 295 16.50 3.03 4.22
N ARG A 296 17.48 2.34 3.63
CA ARG A 296 18.79 2.11 4.28
C ARG A 296 19.50 3.45 4.54
N ARG A 297 19.52 4.38 3.59
CA ARG A 297 20.16 5.69 3.77
C ARG A 297 19.49 6.50 4.88
N HIS A 298 18.16 6.54 4.92
CA HIS A 298 17.42 7.33 5.92
C HIS A 298 17.45 6.70 7.31
N SER A 299 17.31 5.38 7.41
CA SER A 299 17.23 4.68 8.70
C SER A 299 18.58 4.27 9.29
N GLY A 300 19.64 4.21 8.48
CA GLY A 300 20.94 3.67 8.86
C GLY A 300 20.99 2.13 9.01
N SER A 301 19.90 1.42 8.67
CA SER A 301 19.77 -0.03 8.88
C SER A 301 19.47 -0.77 7.57
N GLU A 302 20.30 -1.75 7.23
CA GLU A 302 20.04 -2.61 6.06
C GLU A 302 18.80 -3.48 6.24
N TRP A 303 18.52 -3.97 7.46
CA TRP A 303 17.31 -4.74 7.74
C TRP A 303 16.05 -3.89 7.61
N ALA A 304 16.08 -2.65 8.11
CA ALA A 304 14.95 -1.73 7.96
C ALA A 304 14.70 -1.41 6.47
N GLY A 305 15.78 -1.22 5.70
CA GLY A 305 15.68 -1.09 4.24
C GLY A 305 15.09 -2.33 3.57
N ALA A 306 15.54 -3.53 3.94
CA ALA A 306 15.07 -4.78 3.34
C ALA A 306 13.60 -5.03 3.66
N LEU A 307 13.18 -4.76 4.91
CA LEU A 307 11.79 -4.87 5.33
C LEU A 307 10.88 -3.87 4.60
N LEU A 308 11.32 -2.64 4.34
CA LEU A 308 10.53 -1.71 3.53
C LEU A 308 10.47 -2.12 2.05
N GLY A 309 11.55 -2.67 1.50
CA GLY A 309 11.55 -3.26 0.16
C GLY A 309 10.61 -4.46 0.05
N LEU A 310 10.55 -5.33 1.06
CA LEU A 310 9.56 -6.40 1.14
C LEU A 310 8.14 -5.86 1.31
N ALA A 311 7.95 -4.80 2.09
CA ALA A 311 6.65 -4.15 2.24
C ALA A 311 6.16 -3.58 0.90
N TYR A 312 7.05 -3.06 0.05
CA TYR A 312 6.74 -2.69 -1.33
C TYR A 312 6.25 -3.88 -2.16
N LEU A 313 6.93 -5.02 -2.11
CA LEU A 313 6.50 -6.22 -2.85
C LEU A 313 5.18 -6.81 -2.30
N ALA A 314 4.95 -6.68 -0.99
CA ALA A 314 3.72 -7.12 -0.32
C ALA A 314 2.59 -6.07 -0.40
N TYR A 315 2.82 -4.94 -1.07
CA TYR A 315 1.88 -3.82 -1.11
C TYR A 315 0.75 -4.13 -2.08
N GLN A 316 -0.46 -4.41 -1.59
CA GLN A 316 -1.62 -4.73 -2.43
C GLN A 316 -1.83 -3.74 -3.60
N PRO A 317 -1.69 -2.40 -3.42
CA PRO A 317 -1.78 -1.47 -4.54
C PRO A 317 -0.75 -1.74 -5.64
N LEU A 318 0.48 -2.14 -5.30
CA LEU A 318 1.47 -2.54 -6.31
C LEU A 318 1.04 -3.84 -7.01
N GLN A 319 0.59 -4.82 -6.24
CA GLN A 319 0.17 -6.12 -6.76
C GLN A 319 -1.01 -5.98 -7.73
N ALA A 320 -1.96 -5.08 -7.43
CA ALA A 320 -3.04 -4.74 -8.33
C ALA A 320 -2.58 -4.08 -9.63
N LEU A 321 -1.39 -3.51 -9.70
CA LEU A 321 -0.84 -2.98 -10.96
C LEU A 321 -0.17 -4.06 -11.83
N ASP A 322 0.12 -5.22 -11.25
CA ASP A 322 0.75 -6.35 -11.95
C ASP A 322 -0.27 -7.35 -12.50
N ILE A 323 -1.35 -7.60 -11.77
CA ILE A 323 -2.42 -8.53 -12.20
C ILE A 323 -3.69 -7.82 -12.67
N ALA A 324 -3.97 -6.63 -12.10
CA ALA A 324 -5.19 -5.83 -12.24
C ALA A 324 -6.52 -6.54 -11.97
N ILE A 325 -7.41 -5.85 -11.25
CA ILE A 325 -8.73 -6.41 -10.90
C ILE A 325 -9.66 -6.54 -12.12
N ASP A 326 -9.40 -5.75 -13.16
CA ASP A 326 -10.09 -5.79 -14.45
C ASP A 326 -9.41 -6.75 -15.45
N LEU A 327 -8.56 -7.65 -14.94
CA LEU A 327 -7.84 -8.69 -15.67
C LEU A 327 -6.86 -8.15 -16.72
N LYS A 328 -6.55 -6.86 -16.67
CA LYS A 328 -5.58 -6.20 -17.56
C LYS A 328 -4.16 -6.35 -16.99
N THR A 329 -3.55 -7.46 -17.35
CA THR A 329 -2.30 -7.98 -16.77
C THR A 329 -1.02 -7.28 -17.24
N PHE A 330 -1.02 -6.56 -18.36
CA PHE A 330 0.13 -5.77 -18.79
C PHE A 330 -0.27 -4.32 -19.08
N ARG A 331 0.45 -3.36 -18.49
CA ARG A 331 0.33 -1.92 -18.80
C ARG A 331 1.69 -1.22 -18.74
N PRO A 332 2.08 -0.44 -19.76
CA PRO A 332 3.36 0.26 -19.78
C PRO A 332 3.55 1.24 -18.62
N ASN A 333 2.47 1.85 -18.13
CA ASN A 333 2.55 2.81 -17.02
C ASN A 333 3.05 2.19 -15.71
N SER A 334 2.81 0.89 -15.48
CA SER A 334 3.37 0.14 -14.34
C SER A 334 4.90 0.16 -14.34
N LEU A 335 5.55 0.18 -15.51
CA LEU A 335 7.01 0.29 -15.65
C LEU A 335 7.55 1.67 -15.24
N GLY A 336 6.68 2.69 -15.18
CA GLY A 336 7.00 4.02 -14.68
C GLY A 336 7.26 4.06 -13.16
N ILE A 337 6.72 3.10 -12.40
CA ILE A 337 6.88 3.02 -10.93
C ILE A 337 8.35 2.78 -10.52
N PRO A 338 9.01 1.69 -10.96
CA PRO A 338 10.40 1.43 -10.58
C PRO A 338 11.37 2.45 -11.18
N THR A 339 11.08 2.99 -12.38
CA THR A 339 11.92 4.03 -12.98
C THR A 339 11.83 5.34 -12.19
N LEU A 340 10.64 5.75 -11.73
CA LEU A 340 10.49 6.93 -10.89
C LEU A 340 11.15 6.73 -9.53
N LEU A 341 11.02 5.55 -8.91
CA LEU A 341 11.73 5.19 -7.68
C LEU A 341 13.25 5.28 -7.85
N ALA A 342 13.80 4.81 -8.97
CA ALA A 342 15.21 4.92 -9.30
C ALA A 342 15.65 6.37 -9.55
N ALA A 343 14.78 7.19 -10.16
CA ALA A 343 14.99 8.62 -10.33
C ALA A 343 15.04 9.35 -8.99
N LEU A 344 14.08 9.09 -8.10
CA LEU A 344 14.04 9.64 -6.73
C LEU A 344 15.29 9.24 -5.93
N ASP A 345 15.69 7.97 -6.01
CA ASP A 345 16.93 7.48 -5.39
C ASP A 345 18.17 8.22 -5.91
N ALA A 346 18.26 8.45 -7.22
CA ALA A 346 19.36 9.20 -7.84
C ALA A 346 19.34 10.70 -7.52
N LEU A 347 18.15 11.31 -7.41
CA LEU A 347 17.97 12.71 -7.00
C LEU A 347 18.44 12.92 -5.55
N GLU A 348 18.09 12.00 -4.64
CA GLU A 348 18.59 12.05 -3.25
C GLU A 348 20.12 11.92 -3.18
N GLU A 349 20.72 11.17 -4.09
CA GLU A 349 22.19 11.05 -4.20
C GLU A 349 22.84 12.19 -4.99
N ARG A 350 22.08 13.19 -5.45
CA ARG A 350 22.53 14.30 -6.31
C ARG A 350 23.21 13.82 -7.60
N ARG A 351 22.87 12.62 -8.08
CA ARG A 351 23.37 12.06 -9.33
C ARG A 351 22.50 12.53 -10.49
N TRP A 352 22.52 13.84 -10.75
CA TRP A 352 21.60 14.53 -11.67
C TRP A 352 21.49 13.89 -13.05
N ARG A 353 22.61 13.46 -13.64
CA ARG A 353 22.60 12.76 -14.95
C ARG A 353 21.83 11.44 -14.90
N ARG A 354 22.02 10.65 -13.83
CA ARG A 354 21.29 9.38 -13.65
C ARG A 354 19.82 9.65 -13.38
N ALA A 355 19.51 10.65 -12.57
CA ALA A 355 18.14 11.08 -12.34
C ALA A 355 17.47 11.48 -13.66
N ALA A 356 18.10 12.29 -14.50
CA ALA A 356 17.55 12.70 -15.79
C ALA A 356 17.26 11.51 -16.72
N ILE A 357 18.15 10.51 -16.79
CA ILE A 357 17.92 9.27 -17.57
C ILE A 357 16.70 8.52 -17.04
N TRP A 358 16.61 8.31 -15.72
CA TRP A 358 15.48 7.61 -15.12
C TRP A 358 14.16 8.38 -15.29
N LEU A 359 14.18 9.71 -15.15
CA LEU A 359 13.00 10.56 -15.38
C LEU A 359 12.54 10.52 -16.83
N ALA A 360 13.47 10.50 -17.80
CA ALA A 360 13.14 10.33 -19.21
C ALA A 360 12.49 8.96 -19.47
N LEU A 361 13.02 7.89 -18.86
CA LEU A 361 12.39 6.56 -18.92
C LEU A 361 11.00 6.59 -18.27
N THR A 362 10.83 7.22 -17.11
CA THR A 362 9.52 7.37 -16.47
C THR A 362 8.51 8.08 -17.36
N LEU A 363 8.89 9.19 -18.02
CA LEU A 363 8.00 9.90 -18.94
C LEU A 363 7.64 9.12 -20.20
N SER A 364 8.52 8.20 -20.63
CA SER A 364 8.19 7.28 -21.71
C SER A 364 7.12 6.24 -21.32
N ALA A 365 6.87 6.05 -20.01
CA ALA A 365 5.86 5.12 -19.54
C ALA A 365 4.44 5.65 -19.72
N GLN A 366 4.22 6.90 -19.36
CA GLN A 366 2.98 7.64 -19.58
C GLN A 366 3.23 9.13 -19.30
N GLU A 367 2.55 10.00 -20.04
CA GLU A 367 2.65 11.45 -19.90
C GLU A 367 2.23 11.97 -18.52
N ASP A 368 1.31 11.29 -17.85
CA ASP A 368 0.83 11.64 -16.50
C ASP A 368 1.94 11.65 -15.45
N PHE A 369 3.03 10.91 -15.66
CA PHE A 369 4.21 10.99 -14.78
C PHE A 369 4.85 12.38 -14.76
N ALA A 370 4.54 13.26 -15.70
CA ALA A 370 4.95 14.66 -15.66
C ALA A 370 4.41 15.38 -14.41
N ILE A 371 3.24 14.97 -13.89
CA ILE A 371 2.65 15.53 -12.67
C ILE A 371 3.53 15.24 -11.43
N PRO A 372 3.82 13.99 -11.03
CA PRO A 372 4.71 13.73 -9.91
C PRO A 372 6.11 14.32 -10.14
N ILE A 373 6.63 14.33 -11.37
CA ILE A 373 7.94 14.93 -11.66
C ILE A 373 7.95 16.43 -11.39
N ALA A 374 6.92 17.15 -11.84
CA ALA A 374 6.78 18.58 -11.57
C ALA A 374 6.69 18.85 -10.06
N LEU A 375 5.87 18.07 -9.35
CA LEU A 375 5.66 18.23 -7.91
C LEU A 375 6.91 17.87 -7.08
N VAL A 376 7.68 16.86 -7.51
CA VAL A 376 9.01 16.57 -6.96
C VAL A 376 9.96 17.75 -7.20
N GLY A 377 9.92 18.34 -8.39
CA GLY A 377 10.68 19.56 -8.72
C GLY A 377 10.34 20.74 -7.81
N ALA A 378 9.04 21.01 -7.61
CA ALA A 378 8.55 22.04 -6.70
C ALA A 378 9.02 21.76 -5.26
N TRP A 379 8.86 20.52 -4.78
CA TRP A 379 9.35 20.13 -3.47
C TRP A 379 10.86 20.34 -3.35
N LEU A 380 11.65 19.96 -4.36
CA LEU A 380 13.10 20.11 -4.36
C LEU A 380 13.54 21.57 -4.33
N ALA A 381 12.80 22.45 -5.03
CA ALA A 381 13.05 23.88 -5.07
C ALA A 381 12.70 24.59 -3.76
N LEU A 382 11.59 24.18 -3.13
CA LEU A 382 11.08 24.77 -1.88
C LEU A 382 11.72 24.21 -0.62
N SER A 383 12.33 23.02 -0.70
CA SER A 383 12.98 22.38 0.45
C SER A 383 14.24 23.14 0.87
N GLN A 384 14.07 24.09 1.79
CA GLN A 384 15.16 24.88 2.41
C GLN A 384 15.95 24.11 3.47
N ARG A 385 15.46 22.93 3.88
CA ARG A 385 16.24 22.04 4.73
C ARG A 385 17.28 21.38 3.85
N PRO A 386 18.59 21.58 4.09
CA PRO A 386 19.56 20.73 3.44
C PRO A 386 19.24 19.31 3.88
N LEU A 387 18.88 18.43 2.93
CA LEU A 387 18.69 17.00 3.18
C LEU A 387 19.95 16.34 3.78
N TRP A 388 21.05 17.09 3.89
CA TRP A 388 22.36 16.67 4.35
C TRP A 388 23.22 17.85 4.86
N PRO A 389 23.95 17.73 5.99
CA PRO A 389 24.85 18.77 6.46
C PRO A 389 26.12 18.81 5.60
N ARG A 390 26.13 19.67 4.59
CA ARG A 390 27.33 20.32 4.00
C ARG A 390 26.90 21.30 2.92
N ASP A 391 27.03 22.58 3.24
CA ASP A 391 26.75 23.72 2.38
C ASP A 391 27.77 23.86 1.25
N ARG A 392 27.23 23.91 0.02
CA ARG A 392 27.71 24.63 -1.19
C ARG A 392 26.78 24.43 -2.40
N ASP A 393 25.86 23.45 -2.36
CA ASP A 393 25.01 23.05 -3.51
C ASP A 393 23.54 23.51 -3.48
N ALA A 394 23.11 24.30 -2.50
CA ALA A 394 21.70 24.68 -2.35
C ALA A 394 21.14 25.39 -3.61
N ARG A 395 21.93 26.27 -4.24
CA ARG A 395 21.55 26.92 -5.50
C ARG A 395 21.37 25.95 -6.67
N SER A 396 22.23 24.93 -6.77
CA SER A 396 22.11 23.89 -7.80
C SER A 396 20.84 23.07 -7.57
N GLN A 397 20.53 22.71 -6.32
CA GLN A 397 19.31 21.98 -5.99
C GLN A 397 18.06 22.78 -6.38
N THR A 398 17.98 24.06 -6.01
CA THR A 398 16.85 24.91 -6.36
C THR A 398 16.71 25.08 -7.88
N ALA A 399 17.82 25.28 -8.60
CA ALA A 399 17.80 25.37 -10.06
C ALA A 399 17.29 24.08 -10.72
N TRP A 400 17.74 22.91 -10.25
CA TRP A 400 17.21 21.63 -10.72
C TRP A 400 15.72 21.45 -10.36
N GLY A 401 15.31 21.85 -9.16
CA GLY A 401 13.90 21.80 -8.76
C GLY A 401 13.00 22.66 -9.65
N ILE A 402 13.40 23.90 -9.91
CA ILE A 402 12.70 24.81 -10.82
C ILE A 402 12.68 24.23 -12.24
N ALA A 403 13.82 23.73 -12.73
CA ALA A 403 13.90 23.13 -14.06
C ALA A 403 12.96 21.93 -14.21
N LEU A 404 12.91 21.03 -13.22
CA LEU A 404 12.00 19.88 -13.22
C LEU A 404 10.53 20.31 -13.15
N PHE A 405 10.21 21.31 -12.32
CA PHE A 405 8.85 21.85 -12.23
C PHE A 405 8.39 22.43 -13.56
N VAL A 406 9.19 23.35 -14.13
CA VAL A 406 8.88 24.00 -15.40
C VAL A 406 8.80 22.98 -16.53
N PHE A 407 9.75 22.03 -16.59
CA PHE A 407 9.76 20.99 -17.60
C PHE A 407 8.54 20.06 -17.48
N GLY A 408 8.20 19.58 -16.29
CA GLY A 408 7.05 18.70 -16.09
C GLY A 408 5.73 19.39 -16.47
N VAL A 409 5.55 20.65 -16.08
CA VAL A 409 4.37 21.45 -16.46
C VAL A 409 4.32 21.67 -17.98
N ALA A 410 5.43 22.09 -18.59
CA ALA A 410 5.50 22.33 -20.02
C ALA A 410 5.30 21.04 -20.83
N TYR A 411 5.90 19.94 -20.42
CA TYR A 411 5.74 18.63 -21.07
C TYR A 411 4.29 18.16 -21.00
N LEU A 412 3.65 18.21 -19.82
CA LEU A 412 2.26 17.80 -19.69
C LEU A 412 1.34 18.68 -20.57
N TRP A 413 1.58 19.99 -20.58
CA TRP A 413 0.84 20.90 -21.45
C TRP A 413 1.01 20.55 -22.93
N LEU A 414 2.25 20.32 -23.37
CA LEU A 414 2.56 19.88 -24.74
C LEU A 414 1.94 18.52 -25.08
N ALA A 415 2.00 17.55 -24.16
CA ALA A 415 1.42 16.24 -24.34
C ALA A 415 -0.08 16.32 -24.60
N VAL A 416 -0.81 17.01 -23.71
CA VAL A 416 -2.28 17.09 -23.75
C VAL A 416 -2.79 18.00 -24.87
N ASN A 417 -2.10 19.12 -25.16
CA ASN A 417 -2.61 20.14 -26.09
C ASN A 417 -1.98 20.09 -27.49
N VAL A 418 -0.85 19.40 -27.66
CA VAL A 418 -0.13 19.35 -28.94
C VAL A 418 0.06 17.92 -29.41
N PHE A 419 0.75 17.07 -28.65
CA PHE A 419 1.14 15.75 -29.13
C PHE A 419 -0.05 14.80 -29.29
N ILE A 420 -0.87 14.63 -28.25
CA ILE A 420 -2.06 13.75 -28.31
C ILE A 420 -3.04 14.22 -29.40
N PRO A 421 -3.44 15.51 -29.47
CA PRO A 421 -4.32 15.99 -30.55
C PRO A 421 -3.73 15.84 -31.96
N TRP A 422 -2.40 15.97 -32.10
CA TRP A 422 -1.70 15.78 -33.38
C TRP A 422 -1.86 14.36 -33.93
N PHE A 423 -1.91 13.35 -33.06
CA PHE A 423 -2.13 11.95 -33.45
C PHE A 423 -3.61 11.56 -33.59
N ARG A 424 -4.54 12.45 -33.20
CA ARG A 424 -5.98 12.16 -33.13
C ARG A 424 -6.84 13.04 -34.06
N ASP A 425 -6.20 13.69 -35.04
CA ASP A 425 -6.85 14.61 -35.99
C ASP A 425 -7.79 15.65 -35.33
N GLY A 426 -7.45 16.08 -34.10
CA GLY A 426 -8.23 17.07 -33.34
C GLY A 426 -9.50 16.56 -32.63
N ALA A 427 -9.77 15.25 -32.61
CA ALA A 427 -10.87 14.70 -31.82
C ALA A 427 -10.64 14.91 -30.30
N THR A 428 -11.71 15.12 -29.54
CA THR A 428 -11.61 15.37 -28.09
C THR A 428 -11.20 14.11 -27.34
N VAL A 429 -10.20 14.23 -26.47
CA VAL A 429 -9.73 13.13 -25.63
C VAL A 429 -10.77 12.74 -24.59
N HIS A 430 -10.90 11.43 -24.30
CA HIS A 430 -11.89 10.88 -23.38
C HIS A 430 -11.77 11.34 -21.92
N PHE A 431 -10.73 12.08 -21.51
CA PHE A 431 -10.50 12.48 -20.11
C PHE A 431 -11.67 13.20 -19.43
N ALA A 432 -12.48 13.97 -20.18
CA ALA A 432 -13.63 14.66 -19.60
C ALA A 432 -14.70 13.70 -19.06
N SER A 433 -14.80 12.46 -19.57
CA SER A 433 -15.77 11.49 -19.08
C SER A 433 -15.48 11.02 -17.65
N TYR A 434 -14.22 10.98 -17.24
CA TYR A 434 -13.82 10.62 -15.87
C TYR A 434 -14.14 11.71 -14.84
N PHE A 435 -14.40 12.93 -15.30
CA PHE A 435 -14.71 14.10 -14.48
C PHE A 435 -16.08 14.67 -14.85
N SER A 436 -17.00 13.80 -15.29
CA SER A 436 -18.32 14.17 -15.81
C SER A 436 -19.13 15.05 -14.84
N ARG A 437 -18.93 14.87 -13.52
CA ARG A 437 -19.52 15.67 -12.44
C ARG A 437 -19.12 17.15 -12.47
N PHE A 438 -17.98 17.49 -13.07
CA PHE A 438 -17.41 18.84 -13.09
C PHE A 438 -17.66 19.56 -14.42
N GLY A 439 -18.03 18.85 -15.48
CA GLY A 439 -18.34 19.44 -16.78
C GLY A 439 -18.10 18.46 -17.92
N SER A 440 -18.54 18.86 -19.12
CA SER A 440 -18.39 18.07 -20.34
C SER A 440 -17.13 18.42 -21.15
N THR A 441 -16.51 19.56 -20.83
CA THR A 441 -15.28 20.04 -21.48
C THR A 441 -14.20 20.41 -20.44
N PRO A 442 -12.90 20.37 -20.80
CA PRO A 442 -11.81 20.77 -19.89
C PRO A 442 -11.99 22.17 -19.30
N ARG A 443 -12.53 23.10 -20.09
CA ARG A 443 -12.82 24.47 -19.66
C ARG A 443 -13.94 24.51 -18.62
N GLU A 444 -15.03 23.79 -18.85
CA GLU A 444 -16.13 23.70 -17.88
C GLU A 444 -15.67 23.07 -16.57
N ILE A 445 -14.90 21.99 -16.66
CA ILE A 445 -14.28 21.35 -15.49
C ILE A 445 -13.47 22.38 -14.71
N ALA A 446 -12.52 23.07 -15.35
CA ALA A 446 -11.68 24.08 -14.69
C ALA A 446 -12.51 25.21 -14.05
N VAL A 447 -13.55 25.70 -14.73
CA VAL A 447 -14.44 26.73 -14.17
C VAL A 447 -15.23 26.20 -12.97
N THR A 448 -15.76 24.98 -13.02
CA THR A 448 -16.48 24.36 -11.91
C THR A 448 -15.59 24.17 -10.68
N LEU A 449 -14.34 23.75 -10.86
CA LEU A 449 -13.39 23.60 -9.77
C LEU A 449 -13.14 24.91 -9.02
N LEU A 450 -13.13 26.04 -9.72
CA LEU A 450 -12.92 27.36 -9.14
C LEU A 450 -14.20 27.99 -8.57
N THR A 451 -15.33 27.76 -9.22
CA THR A 451 -16.60 28.44 -8.89
C THR A 451 -17.49 27.66 -7.92
N ARG A 452 -17.25 26.35 -7.74
CA ARG A 452 -18.06 25.48 -6.87
C ARG A 452 -17.19 24.69 -5.86
N PRO A 453 -16.49 25.36 -4.94
CA PRO A 453 -15.62 24.69 -3.97
C PRO A 453 -16.37 23.72 -3.04
N GLY A 454 -17.66 23.97 -2.75
CA GLY A 454 -18.49 23.04 -1.98
C GLY A 454 -18.70 21.69 -2.67
N LEU A 455 -18.86 21.69 -4.00
CA LEU A 455 -18.95 20.45 -4.79
C LEU A 455 -17.63 19.67 -4.79
N VAL A 456 -16.51 20.39 -4.93
CA VAL A 456 -15.17 19.79 -4.86
C VAL A 456 -14.96 19.15 -3.48
N LEU A 457 -15.25 19.87 -2.40
CA LEU A 457 -15.07 19.36 -1.04
C LEU A 457 -15.95 18.14 -0.75
N ALA A 458 -17.21 18.16 -1.22
CA ALA A 458 -18.13 17.02 -1.10
C ALA A 458 -17.66 15.78 -1.90
N THR A 459 -16.91 15.98 -2.98
CA THR A 459 -16.31 14.88 -3.76
C THR A 459 -15.04 14.35 -3.10
N LEU A 460 -14.25 15.23 -2.47
CA LEU A 460 -12.99 14.87 -1.82
C LEU A 460 -13.20 14.18 -0.48
N ILE A 461 -14.18 14.61 0.33
CA ILE A 461 -14.43 14.07 1.67
C ILE A 461 -15.63 13.13 1.62
N THR A 462 -15.36 11.88 1.26
CA THR A 462 -16.35 10.79 1.28
C THR A 462 -15.79 9.62 2.09
N PRO A 463 -16.66 8.68 2.55
CA PRO A 463 -16.19 7.44 3.15
C PRO A 463 -15.21 6.69 2.23
N GLY A 464 -15.48 6.70 0.92
CA GLY A 464 -14.61 6.12 -0.11
C GLY A 464 -13.23 6.75 -0.18
N SER A 465 -13.15 8.08 -0.24
CA SER A 465 -11.86 8.79 -0.28
C SER A 465 -11.02 8.52 0.97
N ILE A 466 -11.64 8.50 2.17
CA ILE A 466 -10.95 8.19 3.42
C ILE A 466 -10.49 6.73 3.43
N ALA A 467 -11.35 5.79 3.02
CA ALA A 467 -11.01 4.38 2.94
C ALA A 467 -9.86 4.13 1.95
N TYR A 468 -9.85 4.83 0.82
CA TYR A 468 -8.76 4.79 -0.17
C TYR A 468 -7.43 5.27 0.44
N ALA A 469 -7.43 6.42 1.12
CA ALA A 469 -6.24 6.91 1.83
C ALA A 469 -5.73 5.89 2.86
N CYS A 470 -6.64 5.25 3.61
CA CYS A 470 -6.30 4.19 4.54
C CYS A 470 -5.69 2.97 3.84
N ARG A 471 -6.24 2.53 2.70
CA ARG A 471 -5.67 1.43 1.89
C ARG A 471 -4.28 1.75 1.33
N LEU A 472 -3.99 3.03 1.06
CA LEU A 472 -2.67 3.46 0.65
C LEU A 472 -1.67 3.53 1.82
N LEU A 473 -2.09 4.02 2.99
CA LEU A 473 -1.18 4.36 4.09
C LEU A 473 -1.03 3.25 5.14
N LEU A 474 -2.08 2.50 5.46
CA LEU A 474 -2.06 1.48 6.50
C LEU A 474 -1.08 0.33 6.20
N PRO A 475 -1.00 -0.23 4.97
CA PRO A 475 -0.08 -1.34 4.68
C PRO A 475 1.40 -0.98 4.88
N VAL A 476 1.73 0.31 4.77
CA VAL A 476 3.09 0.84 5.04
C VAL A 476 3.20 1.47 6.45
N GLY A 477 2.26 1.13 7.34
CA GLY A 477 2.27 1.52 8.75
C GLY A 477 2.19 3.03 8.99
N PHE A 478 1.58 3.79 8.07
CA PHE A 478 1.53 5.26 8.09
C PHE A 478 2.90 5.96 8.11
N LEU A 479 3.99 5.26 7.76
CA LEU A 479 5.33 5.85 7.66
C LEU A 479 5.39 7.13 6.80
N PRO A 480 4.67 7.24 5.66
CA PRO A 480 4.66 8.46 4.85
C PRO A 480 4.25 9.73 5.62
N VAL A 481 3.34 9.62 6.60
CA VAL A 481 2.82 10.75 7.39
C VAL A 481 3.93 11.44 8.19
N ARG A 482 5.00 10.71 8.53
CA ARG A 482 6.15 11.27 9.25
C ARG A 482 7.04 12.16 8.38
N SER A 483 6.89 12.13 7.06
CA SER A 483 7.62 13.00 6.12
C SER A 483 6.63 13.86 5.33
N PRO A 484 5.90 14.80 6.00
CA PRO A 484 4.79 15.53 5.40
C PRO A 484 5.19 16.28 4.12
N GLY A 485 6.40 16.85 4.05
CA GLY A 485 6.87 17.53 2.84
C GLY A 485 6.90 16.61 1.60
N ARG A 486 7.37 15.36 1.75
CA ARG A 486 7.36 14.37 0.66
C ARG A 486 5.96 13.85 0.39
N LEU A 487 5.15 13.64 1.43
CA LEU A 487 3.76 13.20 1.28
C LEU A 487 2.91 14.24 0.54
N LEU A 488 3.17 15.54 0.72
CA LEU A 488 2.49 16.61 -0.01
C LEU A 488 2.69 16.55 -1.53
N VAL A 489 3.77 15.91 -2.01
CA VAL A 489 3.96 15.65 -3.45
C VAL A 489 2.89 14.71 -4.00
N ALA A 490 2.39 13.77 -3.19
CA ALA A 490 1.32 12.85 -3.57
C ALA A 490 -0.06 13.50 -3.48
N LEU A 491 -0.21 14.63 -2.76
CA LEU A 491 -1.52 15.20 -2.46
C LEU A 491 -2.30 15.59 -3.72
N PRO A 492 -1.77 16.38 -4.68
CA PRO A 492 -2.54 16.73 -5.89
C PRO A 492 -2.96 15.52 -6.73
N LEU A 493 -2.09 14.50 -6.82
CA LEU A 493 -2.40 13.24 -7.51
C LEU A 493 -3.52 12.49 -6.81
N PHE A 494 -3.51 12.46 -5.47
CA PHE A 494 -4.57 11.84 -4.68
C PHE A 494 -5.89 12.60 -4.80
N LEU A 495 -5.86 13.94 -4.86
CA LEU A 495 -7.08 14.73 -5.09
C LEU A 495 -7.69 14.45 -6.46
N LEU A 496 -6.86 14.38 -7.52
CA LEU A 496 -7.31 13.98 -8.86
C LEU A 496 -7.93 12.58 -8.86
N LEU A 497 -7.32 11.65 -8.12
CA LEU A 497 -7.82 10.29 -7.96
C LEU A 497 -9.19 10.25 -7.27
N CYS A 498 -9.38 11.01 -6.19
CA CYS A 498 -10.66 11.13 -5.49
C CYS A 498 -11.77 11.74 -6.35
N MET A 499 -11.41 12.51 -7.37
CA MET A 499 -12.35 13.16 -8.28
C MET A 499 -12.65 12.34 -9.54
N ASN A 500 -11.92 11.25 -9.76
CA ASN A 500 -12.09 10.39 -10.92
C ASN A 500 -13.24 9.40 -10.64
N ASP A 501 -14.31 9.51 -11.43
CA ASP A 501 -15.54 8.73 -11.28
C ASP A 501 -15.28 7.21 -11.33
N LEU A 502 -14.43 6.75 -12.25
CA LEU A 502 -14.09 5.33 -12.41
C LEU A 502 -13.20 4.83 -11.27
N ALA A 503 -12.25 5.64 -10.82
CA ALA A 503 -11.38 5.27 -9.71
C ALA A 503 -12.14 5.14 -8.38
N MET A 504 -13.23 5.89 -8.21
CA MET A 504 -14.04 5.91 -6.98
C MET A 504 -15.28 4.99 -7.02
N GLU A 505 -15.62 4.40 -8.17
CA GLU A 505 -16.70 3.41 -8.28
C GLU A 505 -16.46 2.22 -7.35
N THR A 506 -15.23 1.69 -7.38
CA THR A 506 -14.71 0.81 -6.33
C THR A 506 -13.61 1.56 -5.59
N PRO A 507 -13.87 2.14 -4.39
CA PRO A 507 -12.95 3.04 -3.68
C PRO A 507 -11.77 2.29 -3.03
N ALA A 508 -10.98 1.64 -3.88
CA ALA A 508 -9.80 0.87 -3.55
C ALA A 508 -8.73 1.01 -4.66
N PRO A 509 -7.44 0.90 -4.31
CA PRO A 509 -6.33 0.91 -5.24
C PRO A 509 -6.22 -0.40 -6.02
N VAL A 510 -7.21 -0.65 -6.86
CA VAL A 510 -7.36 -1.86 -7.68
C VAL A 510 -7.25 -1.58 -9.19
N HIS A 511 -7.38 -0.32 -9.58
CA HIS A 511 -7.18 0.18 -10.95
C HIS A 511 -5.75 0.68 -11.16
N HIS A 512 -5.42 1.17 -12.35
CA HIS A 512 -4.07 1.68 -12.63
C HIS A 512 -3.84 3.14 -12.19
N PHE A 513 -4.90 3.89 -11.86
CA PHE A 513 -4.83 5.32 -11.57
C PHE A 513 -3.94 5.69 -10.37
N HIS A 514 -3.76 4.78 -9.40
CA HIS A 514 -2.88 5.03 -8.24
C HIS A 514 -1.40 4.76 -8.53
N ALA A 515 -1.02 4.30 -9.72
CA ALA A 515 0.37 3.96 -10.06
C ALA A 515 1.34 5.10 -9.75
N TYR A 516 0.95 6.35 -10.03
CA TYR A 516 1.76 7.54 -9.79
C TYR A 516 2.02 7.84 -8.32
N LEU A 517 1.14 7.37 -7.43
CA LEU A 517 1.26 7.59 -5.99
C LEU A 517 2.28 6.64 -5.35
N VAL A 518 2.39 5.41 -5.86
CA VAL A 518 3.21 4.35 -5.24
C VAL A 518 4.68 4.78 -5.03
N PRO A 519 5.39 5.34 -6.04
CA PRO A 519 6.76 5.82 -5.85
C PRO A 519 6.90 6.89 -4.76
N ILE A 520 5.95 7.83 -4.71
CA ILE A 520 5.98 8.96 -3.78
C ILE A 520 5.70 8.48 -2.35
N LEU A 521 4.75 7.56 -2.17
CA LEU A 521 4.45 6.96 -0.88
C LEU A 521 5.65 6.20 -0.31
N PHE A 522 6.35 5.40 -1.11
CA PHE A 522 7.53 4.67 -0.64
C PHE A 522 8.75 5.57 -0.42
N TRP A 523 8.89 6.64 -1.19
CA TRP A 523 9.89 7.67 -0.94
C TRP A 523 9.64 8.42 0.38
N ALA A 524 8.38 8.79 0.66
CA ALA A 524 7.98 9.39 1.93
C ALA A 524 8.12 8.41 3.10
N ALA A 525 7.77 7.13 2.92
CA ALA A 525 7.92 6.08 3.94
C ALA A 525 9.38 5.84 4.31
N ALA A 526 10.28 5.77 3.32
CA ALA A 526 11.71 5.61 3.53
C ALA A 526 12.28 6.75 4.40
N ALA A 527 11.86 7.98 4.13
CA ALA A 527 12.25 9.14 4.93
C ALA A 527 11.64 9.15 6.34
N GLY A 528 10.34 8.87 6.44
CA GLY A 528 9.63 8.81 7.73
C GLY A 528 10.20 7.77 8.68
N LEU A 529 10.75 6.67 8.14
CA LEU A 529 11.50 5.68 8.90
C LEU A 529 12.80 6.24 9.51
N GLY A 530 13.47 7.16 8.79
CA GLY A 530 14.64 7.87 9.31
C GLY A 530 14.31 8.87 10.41
N ASP A 531 13.21 9.63 10.24
CA ASP A 531 12.71 10.55 11.28
C ASP A 531 12.36 9.82 12.58
N TRP A 532 11.67 8.67 12.48
CA TRP A 532 11.35 7.83 13.63
C TRP A 532 12.58 7.43 14.45
N ASN A 533 13.67 7.04 13.78
CA ASN A 533 14.90 6.63 14.46
C ASN A 533 15.60 7.83 15.15
N ARG A 534 15.55 9.02 14.54
CA ARG A 534 16.08 10.25 15.14
C ARG A 534 15.34 10.62 16.41
N ASP A 535 14.00 10.59 16.38
CA ASP A 535 13.18 10.94 17.55
C ASP A 535 13.43 10.00 18.72
N ARG A 536 13.59 8.69 18.45
CA ARG A 536 13.95 7.71 19.49
C ARG A 536 15.35 7.95 20.06
N ALA A 537 16.31 8.32 19.23
CA ALA A 537 17.66 8.64 19.69
C ALA A 537 17.67 9.91 20.55
N ALA A 538 16.88 10.93 20.18
CA ALA A 538 16.72 12.15 20.97
C ALA A 538 16.05 11.87 22.32
N ALA A 539 14.98 11.08 22.34
CA ALA A 539 14.26 10.71 23.56
C ALA A 539 15.09 9.81 24.52
N ALA A 540 16.06 9.06 24.00
CA ALA A 540 16.98 8.27 24.81
C ALA A 540 18.15 9.09 25.38
N ALA A 541 18.41 10.28 24.83
CA ALA A 541 19.47 11.20 25.27
C ALA A 541 18.98 12.27 26.26
N SER A 542 17.67 12.50 26.34
CA SER A 542 16.97 13.29 27.37
C SER A 542 16.62 12.46 28.58
#